data_AF-A0A354H4B5-F1
#
_entry.id   AF-A0A354H4B5-F1
#
_cell.length_a   1.000
_cell.length_b   1.000
_cell.length_c   1.000
_cell.angle_alpha   90.00
_cell.angle_beta   90.00
_cell.angle_gamma   90.00
#
_symmetry.space_group_name_H-M   'P 1'
#
loop_
_entity.id
_entity.type
_entity.pdbx_description
1 polymer ?
#
loop_
_entity_poly.entity_id
_entity_poly.type
_entity_poly.pdbx_seq_one_letter_code
_entity_poly.pdbx_strand_id
1 'polypeptide(L)'
;MTTKNSPNKKSSGWDSSALKVNLERTAVTIEIPEQYAPLLKVVEDHYGLQKKTRELLTELNHPFINWEYVLKELKTISIGDFYIYNNHQDGFSALSMMLHIYFDVIKLASNKDIKDSAIHYLFDYIDTILTRSGEYLPRNLSMFPDITISLINIADGEDTLFKKCSAYLKRIIKSITENKIDIHTYTPMFDRLVYRMFKLTYQFWLAQPDPSMWFTESESETNESINAYRQFVRPLSHQYLLALLEELEILNPNTQKKRENLIKKYLDMPDYFQIINGYLLVADQLEKSPAHQGRQHLAKLSFLFKTMDVPSLADIHAGALREINHSLKMVFQEEKKGNLSEFVRKIFGFLKKSKSQREFSVANFDCITTTAKEVFAQENHSLADIFIDELIAYGFQYPEIKGSTEEWQIKVNPAHIINIRSWLEIIGMKPRWTKRLISALIINLKMGGIFVRDTDLI
;
A
#
# COMPACT_ATOMS: atom_id res chain seq x y z
N MET A 1 33.06 28.56 -62.38
CA MET A 1 33.99 27.41 -62.31
C MET A 1 34.42 27.26 -60.85
N THR A 2 33.67 26.57 -60.00
CA THR A 2 33.67 25.11 -59.71
C THR A 2 34.97 24.58 -59.13
N THR A 3 34.96 24.31 -57.81
CA THR A 3 35.41 23.07 -57.14
C THR A 3 35.07 23.18 -55.64
N LYS A 4 33.99 22.56 -55.18
CA LYS A 4 33.93 21.27 -54.45
C LYS A 4 34.58 21.29 -53.05
N ASN A 5 33.74 21.20 -52.01
CA ASN A 5 33.98 20.24 -50.92
C ASN A 5 32.63 19.78 -50.32
N SER A 6 32.57 18.47 -50.08
CA SER A 6 31.39 17.62 -49.88
C SER A 6 30.62 17.87 -48.57
N PRO A 7 29.31 17.55 -48.52
CA PRO A 7 28.53 17.65 -47.29
C PRO A 7 28.85 16.48 -46.35
N ASN A 8 29.11 16.82 -45.09
CA ASN A 8 29.38 15.89 -44.01
C ASN A 8 28.15 14.98 -43.77
N LYS A 9 28.41 13.68 -43.63
CA LYS A 9 27.44 12.61 -43.38
C LYS A 9 26.49 13.02 -42.23
N LYS A 10 25.18 13.05 -42.53
CA LYS A 10 24.13 12.96 -41.49
C LYS A 10 24.36 11.67 -40.70
N SER A 11 24.59 11.80 -39.40
CA SER A 11 24.52 10.69 -38.46
C SER A 11 23.13 10.09 -38.54
N SER A 12 23.05 8.86 -39.05
CA SER A 12 21.87 8.02 -38.98
C SER A 12 21.47 7.88 -37.52
N GLY A 13 20.38 8.57 -37.14
CA GLY A 13 19.73 8.39 -35.86
C GLY A 13 19.45 6.91 -35.64
N TRP A 14 19.71 6.43 -34.44
CA TRP A 14 19.42 5.07 -34.04
C TRP A 14 17.89 4.90 -33.98
N ASP A 15 17.27 4.61 -35.11
CA ASP A 15 15.89 4.16 -35.18
C ASP A 15 15.84 2.72 -34.64
N SER A 16 15.44 2.57 -33.39
CA SER A 16 15.21 1.24 -32.81
C SER A 16 14.09 0.55 -33.57
N SER A 17 14.42 -0.52 -34.29
CA SER A 17 13.46 -1.38 -34.99
C SER A 17 12.42 -1.97 -34.03
N ALA A 18 12.79 -2.21 -32.77
CA ALA A 18 11.86 -2.63 -31.73
C ALA A 18 10.86 -1.53 -31.34
N LEU A 19 11.27 -0.25 -31.35
CA LEU A 19 10.38 0.89 -31.09
C LEU A 19 9.41 1.10 -32.26
N LYS A 20 9.90 0.98 -33.51
CA LYS A 20 9.05 1.01 -34.71
C LYS A 20 8.02 -0.12 -34.71
N VAL A 21 8.44 -1.34 -34.39
CA VAL A 21 7.52 -2.50 -34.31
C VAL A 21 6.54 -2.36 -33.15
N ASN A 22 6.93 -1.79 -32.00
CA ASN A 22 5.98 -1.52 -30.92
C ASN A 22 5.00 -0.40 -31.30
N LEU A 23 5.48 0.71 -31.86
CA LEU A 23 4.65 1.81 -32.34
C LEU A 23 3.69 1.37 -33.45
N GLU A 24 4.13 0.53 -34.39
CA GLU A 24 3.28 -0.03 -35.45
C GLU A 24 2.25 -1.03 -34.89
N ARG A 25 2.56 -1.74 -33.79
CA ARG A 25 1.61 -2.65 -33.12
C ARG A 25 0.63 -1.94 -32.19
N THR A 26 0.95 -0.75 -31.70
CA THR A 26 0.09 0.06 -30.82
C THR A 26 -0.57 1.25 -31.52
N ALA A 27 -0.15 1.61 -32.74
CA ALA A 27 -0.81 2.63 -33.56
C ALA A 27 -2.08 2.07 -34.21
N VAL A 28 -3.05 1.71 -33.37
CA VAL A 28 -4.43 1.45 -33.80
C VAL A 28 -5.18 2.76 -33.66
N THR A 29 -5.91 3.17 -34.71
CA THR A 29 -6.85 4.29 -34.59
C THR A 29 -7.97 3.87 -33.64
N ILE A 30 -7.95 4.39 -32.42
CA ILE A 30 -8.97 4.10 -31.42
C ILE A 30 -10.13 5.08 -31.61
N GLU A 31 -11.29 4.55 -31.96
CA GLU A 31 -12.53 5.30 -31.94
C GLU A 31 -13.15 5.19 -30.55
N ILE A 32 -13.43 6.34 -29.93
CA ILE A 32 -14.13 6.39 -28.64
C ILE A 32 -15.60 6.01 -28.88
N PRO A 33 -16.13 4.96 -28.25
CA PRO A 33 -17.52 4.56 -28.43
C PRO A 33 -18.53 5.65 -28.05
N GLU A 34 -19.65 5.73 -28.79
CA GLU A 34 -20.70 6.75 -28.59
C GLU A 34 -21.30 6.76 -27.17
N GLN A 35 -21.27 5.63 -26.47
CA GLN A 35 -21.74 5.54 -25.09
C GLN A 35 -21.03 6.53 -24.15
N TYR A 36 -19.80 6.95 -24.46
CA TYR A 36 -19.05 7.93 -23.67
C TYR A 36 -19.31 9.39 -24.07
N ALA A 37 -20.18 9.66 -25.06
CA ALA A 37 -20.53 11.01 -25.48
C ALA A 37 -20.97 11.94 -24.33
N PRO A 38 -21.74 11.49 -23.30
CA PRO A 38 -22.09 12.34 -22.16
C PRO A 38 -20.88 12.92 -21.42
N LEU A 39 -19.78 12.17 -21.31
CA LEU A 39 -18.56 12.65 -20.65
C LEU A 39 -17.88 13.77 -21.43
N LEU A 40 -17.84 13.64 -22.76
CA LEU A 40 -17.21 14.62 -23.64
C LEU A 40 -18.04 15.90 -23.78
N LYS A 41 -19.37 15.76 -23.80
CA LYS A 41 -20.30 16.88 -23.92
C LYS A 41 -20.21 17.83 -22.73
N VAL A 42 -20.15 17.30 -21.52
CA VAL A 42 -20.06 18.11 -20.29
C VAL A 42 -18.82 19.02 -20.24
N VAL A 43 -17.74 18.62 -20.91
CA VAL A 43 -16.45 19.34 -20.91
C VAL A 43 -16.16 20.02 -22.23
N GLU A 44 -17.13 20.17 -23.12
CA GLU A 44 -16.92 20.71 -24.47
C GLU A 44 -16.31 22.12 -24.47
N ASP A 45 -16.71 22.96 -23.52
CA ASP A 45 -16.19 24.32 -23.34
C ASP A 45 -14.90 24.39 -22.48
N HIS A 46 -14.42 23.26 -21.98
CA HIS A 46 -13.26 23.17 -21.09
C HIS A 46 -12.09 22.47 -21.77
N TYR A 47 -11.35 23.17 -22.64
CA TYR A 47 -10.28 22.58 -23.47
C TYR A 47 -9.32 21.63 -22.71
N GLY A 48 -8.86 22.04 -21.52
CA GLY A 48 -7.96 21.22 -20.70
C GLY A 48 -8.59 19.92 -20.20
N LEU A 49 -9.86 19.96 -19.76
CA LEU A 49 -10.59 18.78 -19.32
C LEU A 49 -11.01 17.92 -20.52
N GLN A 50 -11.45 18.53 -21.61
CA GLN A 50 -11.81 17.82 -22.83
C GLN A 50 -10.66 16.97 -23.35
N LYS A 51 -9.44 17.54 -23.35
CA LYS A 51 -8.23 16.81 -23.71
C LYS A 51 -8.01 15.60 -22.79
N LYS A 52 -8.03 15.80 -21.47
CA LYS A 52 -7.84 14.73 -20.49
C LYS A 52 -8.91 13.63 -20.60
N THR A 53 -10.18 14.01 -20.73
CA THR A 53 -11.29 13.06 -20.90
C THR A 53 -11.12 12.25 -22.18
N ARG A 54 -10.70 12.86 -23.29
CA ARG A 54 -10.40 12.13 -24.53
C ARG A 54 -9.22 11.18 -24.35
N GLU A 55 -8.15 11.60 -23.68
CA GLU A 55 -6.98 10.75 -23.41
C GLU A 55 -7.35 9.54 -22.53
N LEU A 56 -8.12 9.76 -21.45
CA LEU A 56 -8.67 8.70 -20.61
C LEU A 56 -9.48 7.68 -21.43
N LEU A 57 -10.43 8.17 -22.24
CA LEU A 57 -11.33 7.31 -23.01
C LEU A 57 -10.60 6.60 -24.15
N THR A 58 -9.58 7.23 -24.74
CA THR A 58 -8.73 6.59 -25.75
C THR A 58 -7.96 5.44 -25.12
N GLU A 59 -7.31 5.66 -23.97
CA GLU A 59 -6.55 4.62 -23.28
C GLU A 59 -7.46 3.47 -22.81
N LEU A 60 -8.65 3.78 -22.28
CA LEU A 60 -9.64 2.79 -21.85
C LEU A 60 -10.08 1.85 -22.98
N ASN A 61 -10.10 2.33 -24.22
CA ASN A 61 -10.50 1.55 -25.39
C ASN A 61 -9.30 1.02 -26.19
N HIS A 62 -8.07 1.18 -25.68
CA HIS A 62 -6.87 0.64 -26.33
C HIS A 62 -6.79 -0.89 -26.14
N PRO A 63 -6.33 -1.68 -27.13
CA PRO A 63 -6.22 -3.14 -27.00
C PRO A 63 -5.31 -3.60 -25.84
N PHE A 64 -4.35 -2.76 -25.47
CA PHE A 64 -3.44 -2.97 -24.34
C PHE A 64 -3.61 -1.83 -23.33
N ILE A 65 -4.65 -1.92 -22.52
CA ILE A 65 -5.05 -0.85 -21.59
C ILE A 65 -4.00 -0.68 -20.48
N ASN A 66 -3.49 0.53 -20.33
CA ASN A 66 -2.76 0.97 -19.14
C ASN A 66 -3.73 1.34 -18.03
N TRP A 67 -4.16 0.32 -17.27
CA TRP A 67 -5.13 0.50 -16.19
C TRP A 67 -4.68 1.45 -15.08
N GLU A 68 -3.38 1.58 -14.83
CA GLU A 68 -2.84 2.52 -13.84
C GLU A 68 -3.08 3.97 -14.28
N TYR A 69 -2.80 4.27 -15.55
CA TYR A 69 -3.09 5.56 -16.15
C TYR A 69 -4.59 5.87 -16.16
N VAL A 70 -5.40 4.92 -16.66
CA VAL A 70 -6.87 5.05 -16.70
C VAL A 70 -7.41 5.38 -15.32
N LEU A 71 -6.98 4.65 -14.29
CA LEU A 71 -7.49 4.86 -12.94
C LEU A 71 -7.06 6.20 -12.34
N LYS A 72 -5.82 6.63 -12.60
CA LYS A 72 -5.31 7.94 -12.15
C LYS A 72 -6.10 9.08 -12.78
N GLU A 73 -6.28 9.07 -14.10
CA GLU A 73 -7.04 10.11 -14.80
C GLU A 73 -8.52 10.08 -14.45
N LEU A 74 -9.12 8.88 -14.31
CA LEU A 74 -10.50 8.73 -13.85
C LEU A 74 -10.70 9.35 -12.47
N LYS A 75 -9.78 9.14 -11.53
CA LYS A 75 -9.84 9.78 -10.19
C LYS A 75 -9.77 11.30 -10.30
N THR A 76 -8.82 11.82 -11.08
CA THR A 76 -8.66 13.26 -11.28
C THR A 76 -9.95 13.88 -11.83
N ILE A 77 -10.54 13.26 -12.85
CA ILE A 77 -11.76 13.74 -13.49
C ILE A 77 -12.98 13.58 -12.57
N SER A 78 -13.17 12.41 -11.97
CA SER A 78 -14.39 12.09 -11.21
C SER A 78 -14.45 12.77 -9.85
N ILE A 79 -13.30 13.04 -9.22
CA ILE A 79 -13.22 13.66 -7.88
C ILE A 79 -12.70 15.09 -7.96
N GLY A 80 -11.61 15.31 -8.70
CA GLY A 80 -10.97 16.63 -8.83
C GLY A 80 -11.86 17.63 -9.56
N ASP A 81 -12.47 17.19 -10.67
CA ASP A 81 -13.31 18.03 -11.52
C ASP A 81 -14.83 17.82 -11.28
N PHE A 82 -15.20 17.14 -10.18
CA PHE A 82 -16.58 16.74 -9.87
C PHE A 82 -17.61 17.88 -10.02
N TYR A 83 -17.26 19.09 -9.58
CA TYR A 83 -18.16 20.24 -9.62
C TYR A 83 -18.63 20.57 -11.04
N ILE A 84 -17.74 20.48 -12.05
CA ILE A 84 -18.07 20.77 -13.45
C ILE A 84 -19.13 19.78 -13.94
N TYR A 85 -18.91 18.49 -13.65
CA TYR A 85 -19.85 17.44 -14.04
C TYR A 85 -21.19 17.53 -13.31
N ASN A 86 -21.16 17.80 -12.01
CA ASN A 86 -22.36 17.82 -11.19
C ASN A 86 -23.34 18.93 -11.62
N ASN A 87 -22.85 20.12 -11.98
CA ASN A 87 -23.71 21.26 -12.33
C ASN A 87 -24.21 21.25 -13.79
N HIS A 88 -23.71 20.34 -14.63
CA HIS A 88 -24.16 20.25 -16.02
C HIS A 88 -25.53 19.55 -16.13
N GLN A 89 -26.32 19.91 -17.16
CA GLN A 89 -27.62 19.30 -17.45
C GLN A 89 -27.54 17.78 -17.65
N ASP A 90 -26.50 17.31 -18.36
CA ASP A 90 -26.19 15.89 -18.57
C ASP A 90 -25.33 15.29 -17.46
N GLY A 91 -25.19 16.00 -16.33
CA GLY A 91 -24.29 15.62 -15.23
C GLY A 91 -24.58 14.23 -14.67
N PHE A 92 -25.85 13.85 -14.54
CA PHE A 92 -26.23 12.52 -14.06
C PHE A 92 -25.66 11.39 -14.93
N SER A 93 -25.81 11.52 -16.26
CA SER A 93 -25.31 10.53 -17.23
C SER A 93 -23.80 10.44 -17.23
N ALA A 94 -23.11 11.59 -17.13
CA ALA A 94 -21.65 11.62 -17.03
C ALA A 94 -21.14 10.98 -15.73
N LEU A 95 -21.75 11.32 -14.59
CA LEU A 95 -21.38 10.74 -13.29
C LEU A 95 -21.62 9.22 -13.25
N SER A 96 -22.74 8.76 -13.83
CA SER A 96 -23.05 7.33 -14.00
C SER A 96 -22.04 6.62 -14.90
N MET A 97 -21.60 7.27 -15.98
CA MET A 97 -20.60 6.70 -16.87
C MET A 97 -19.24 6.52 -16.17
N MET A 98 -18.78 7.51 -15.38
CA MET A 98 -17.56 7.36 -14.59
C MET A 98 -17.65 6.20 -13.59
N LEU A 99 -18.84 6.03 -12.97
CA LEU A 99 -19.11 4.91 -12.08
C LEU A 99 -18.97 3.57 -12.81
N HIS A 100 -19.52 3.44 -14.02
CA HIS A 100 -19.36 2.22 -14.83
C HIS A 100 -17.91 1.95 -15.17
N ILE A 101 -17.12 2.98 -15.51
CA ILE A 101 -15.68 2.82 -15.77
C ILE A 101 -14.97 2.28 -14.52
N TYR A 102 -15.27 2.77 -13.31
CA TYR A 102 -14.71 2.18 -12.08
C TYR A 102 -15.04 0.69 -11.96
N PHE A 103 -16.28 0.28 -12.22
CA PHE A 103 -16.66 -1.13 -12.19
C PHE A 103 -15.98 -1.96 -13.28
N ASP A 104 -15.77 -1.40 -14.47
CA ASP A 104 -15.04 -2.06 -15.54
C ASP A 104 -13.58 -2.29 -15.15
N VAL A 105 -12.91 -1.30 -14.56
CA VAL A 105 -11.55 -1.46 -14.02
C VAL A 105 -11.51 -2.59 -12.98
N ILE A 106 -12.44 -2.61 -12.03
CA ILE A 106 -12.52 -3.63 -10.97
C ILE A 106 -12.71 -5.04 -11.56
N LYS A 107 -13.52 -5.17 -12.62
CA LYS A 107 -13.84 -6.47 -13.24
C LYS A 107 -12.77 -6.95 -14.22
N LEU A 108 -12.22 -6.05 -15.02
CA LEU A 108 -11.40 -6.39 -16.20
C LEU A 108 -9.90 -6.31 -15.94
N ALA A 109 -9.44 -5.49 -14.98
CA ALA A 109 -8.01 -5.42 -14.66
C ALA A 109 -7.51 -6.75 -14.08
N SER A 110 -6.36 -7.24 -14.55
CA SER A 110 -5.76 -8.48 -14.05
C SER A 110 -4.92 -8.26 -12.78
N ASN A 111 -4.40 -7.05 -12.57
CA ASN A 111 -3.57 -6.70 -11.43
C ASN A 111 -4.43 -6.39 -10.19
N LYS A 112 -4.20 -7.12 -9.09
CA LYS A 112 -4.92 -6.95 -7.81
C LYS A 112 -4.72 -5.58 -7.17
N ASP A 113 -3.54 -4.98 -7.28
CA ASP A 113 -3.26 -3.66 -6.69
C ASP A 113 -4.05 -2.55 -7.41
N ILE A 114 -4.23 -2.72 -8.72
CA ILE A 114 -5.08 -1.84 -9.54
C ILE A 114 -6.55 -2.01 -9.12
N LYS A 115 -7.03 -3.24 -8.91
CA LYS A 115 -8.39 -3.47 -8.41
C LYS A 115 -8.61 -2.87 -7.01
N ASP A 116 -7.65 -3.04 -6.10
CA ASP A 116 -7.69 -2.48 -4.73
C ASP A 116 -7.76 -0.93 -4.78
N SER A 117 -6.91 -0.32 -5.62
CA SER A 117 -6.91 1.12 -5.86
C SER A 117 -8.22 1.60 -6.49
N ALA A 118 -8.79 0.84 -7.43
CA ALA A 118 -10.05 1.17 -8.08
C ALA A 118 -11.23 1.14 -7.10
N ILE A 119 -11.28 0.17 -6.20
CA ILE A 119 -12.26 0.14 -5.11
C ILE A 119 -12.10 1.35 -4.20
N HIS A 120 -10.87 1.64 -3.77
CA HIS A 120 -10.62 2.81 -2.92
C HIS A 120 -11.11 4.10 -3.57
N TYR A 121 -10.77 4.34 -4.83
CA TYR A 121 -11.16 5.55 -5.55
C TYR A 121 -12.65 5.59 -5.88
N LEU A 122 -13.28 4.44 -6.16
CA LEU A 122 -14.72 4.32 -6.28
C LEU A 122 -15.41 4.77 -4.98
N PHE A 123 -14.95 4.33 -3.81
CA PHE A 123 -15.52 4.77 -2.55
C PHE A 123 -15.22 6.24 -2.22
N ASP A 124 -14.08 6.80 -2.63
CA ASP A 124 -13.82 8.24 -2.55
C ASP A 124 -14.78 9.03 -3.47
N TYR A 125 -15.08 8.49 -4.65
CA TYR A 125 -16.02 9.08 -5.59
C TYR A 125 -17.47 9.02 -5.09
N ILE A 126 -17.91 7.89 -4.51
CA ILE A 126 -19.22 7.76 -3.85
C ILE A 126 -19.35 8.77 -2.71
N ASP A 127 -18.32 8.92 -1.87
CA ASP A 127 -18.30 9.91 -0.80
C ASP A 127 -18.35 11.35 -1.35
N THR A 128 -17.66 11.61 -2.46
CA THR A 128 -17.70 12.90 -3.17
C THR A 128 -19.11 13.21 -3.67
N ILE A 129 -19.82 12.22 -4.24
CA ILE A 129 -21.22 12.37 -4.63
C ILE A 129 -22.08 12.74 -3.41
N LEU A 130 -21.94 12.04 -2.29
CA LEU A 130 -22.76 12.31 -1.10
C LEU A 130 -22.51 13.70 -0.49
N THR A 131 -21.26 14.15 -0.51
CA THR A 131 -20.83 15.36 0.20
C THR A 131 -20.82 16.62 -0.66
N ARG A 132 -20.63 16.49 -1.99
CA ARG A 132 -20.43 17.63 -2.90
C ARG A 132 -21.54 17.82 -3.93
N SER A 133 -22.57 16.96 -3.96
CA SER A 133 -23.66 17.12 -4.95
C SER A 133 -24.54 18.36 -4.73
N GLY A 134 -24.58 18.92 -3.52
CA GLY A 134 -25.40 20.10 -3.21
C GLY A 134 -26.88 19.87 -3.54
N GLU A 135 -27.50 20.80 -4.25
CA GLU A 135 -28.91 20.70 -4.68
C GLU A 135 -29.19 19.53 -5.63
N TYR A 136 -28.17 19.02 -6.33
CA TYR A 136 -28.28 17.87 -7.22
C TYR A 136 -28.17 16.51 -6.50
N LEU A 137 -28.05 16.51 -5.16
CA LEU A 137 -27.96 15.27 -4.38
C LEU A 137 -29.13 14.30 -4.65
N PRO A 138 -30.41 14.72 -4.65
CA PRO A 138 -31.52 13.79 -4.95
C PRO A 138 -31.42 13.14 -6.33
N ARG A 139 -30.98 13.90 -7.35
CA ARG A 139 -30.71 13.39 -8.70
C ARG A 139 -29.63 12.30 -8.65
N ASN A 140 -28.51 12.59 -8.01
CA ASN A 140 -27.35 11.68 -8.00
C ASN A 140 -27.56 10.46 -7.09
N LEU A 141 -28.40 10.55 -6.06
CA LEU A 141 -28.77 9.41 -5.21
C LEU A 141 -29.48 8.30 -5.99
N SER A 142 -30.08 8.61 -7.14
CA SER A 142 -30.71 7.58 -7.99
C SER A 142 -29.72 6.57 -8.61
N MET A 143 -28.40 6.82 -8.55
CA MET A 143 -27.36 5.83 -8.94
C MET A 143 -27.11 4.75 -7.88
N PHE A 144 -27.49 5.00 -6.61
CA PHE A 144 -27.12 4.13 -5.49
C PHE A 144 -27.66 2.70 -5.55
N PRO A 145 -28.85 2.41 -6.10
CA PRO A 145 -29.31 1.04 -6.33
C PRO A 145 -28.29 0.24 -7.15
N ASP A 146 -27.85 0.77 -8.29
CA ASP A 146 -26.92 0.10 -9.20
C ASP A 146 -25.54 -0.06 -8.58
N ILE A 147 -25.07 0.95 -7.83
CA ILE A 147 -23.84 0.87 -7.03
C ILE A 147 -23.93 -0.30 -6.04
N THR A 148 -25.03 -0.37 -5.29
CA THR A 148 -25.22 -1.35 -4.23
C THR A 148 -25.26 -2.76 -4.80
N ILE A 149 -26.05 -2.98 -5.86
CA ILE A 149 -26.18 -4.27 -6.52
C ILE A 149 -24.85 -4.70 -7.14
N SER A 150 -24.15 -3.79 -7.83
CA SER A 150 -22.86 -4.09 -8.46
C SER A 150 -21.80 -4.49 -7.44
N LEU A 151 -21.68 -3.77 -6.33
CA LEU A 151 -20.72 -4.10 -5.26
C LEU A 151 -21.02 -5.46 -4.62
N ILE A 152 -22.30 -5.78 -4.35
CA ILE A 152 -22.69 -7.09 -3.81
C ILE A 152 -22.33 -8.21 -4.80
N ASN A 153 -22.69 -8.05 -6.07
CA ASN A 153 -22.46 -9.08 -7.09
C ASN A 153 -20.97 -9.36 -7.32
N ILE A 154 -20.12 -8.33 -7.33
CA ILE A 154 -18.67 -8.52 -7.48
C ILE A 154 -18.10 -9.19 -6.23
N ALA A 155 -18.55 -8.79 -5.04
CA ALA A 155 -18.08 -9.37 -3.79
C ALA A 155 -18.45 -10.84 -3.63
N ASP A 156 -19.56 -11.29 -4.21
CA ASP A 156 -19.94 -12.71 -4.21
C ASP A 156 -19.09 -13.56 -5.17
N GLY A 157 -18.32 -12.95 -6.08
CA GLY A 157 -17.37 -13.63 -6.96
C GLY A 157 -15.90 -13.59 -6.51
N GLU A 158 -15.48 -12.56 -5.77
CA GLU A 158 -14.08 -12.35 -5.33
C GLU A 158 -14.00 -11.89 -3.85
N ASP A 159 -14.20 -12.80 -2.90
CA ASP A 159 -14.29 -12.49 -1.45
C ASP A 159 -13.10 -11.67 -0.89
N THR A 160 -11.87 -11.94 -1.32
CA THR A 160 -10.67 -11.29 -0.74
C THR A 160 -10.46 -9.84 -1.17
N LEU A 161 -11.13 -9.40 -2.24
CA LEU A 161 -10.93 -8.09 -2.83
C LEU A 161 -11.58 -6.98 -1.96
N PHE A 162 -12.68 -7.30 -1.28
CA PHE A 162 -13.47 -6.32 -0.53
C PHE A 162 -13.13 -6.23 0.96
N LYS A 163 -12.05 -6.90 1.42
CA LYS A 163 -11.64 -6.92 2.84
C LYS A 163 -11.44 -5.53 3.47
N LYS A 164 -11.07 -4.52 2.67
CA LYS A 164 -10.86 -3.13 3.13
C LYS A 164 -12.14 -2.29 3.18
N CYS A 165 -13.24 -2.78 2.59
CA CYS A 165 -14.44 -1.98 2.33
C CYS A 165 -15.24 -1.61 3.58
N SER A 166 -15.06 -2.31 4.70
CA SER A 166 -15.65 -1.91 5.99
C SER A 166 -15.25 -0.48 6.37
N ALA A 167 -13.99 -0.09 6.16
CA ALA A 167 -13.51 1.24 6.50
C ALA A 167 -14.08 2.31 5.57
N TYR A 168 -14.13 2.02 4.27
CA TYR A 168 -14.73 2.92 3.29
C TYR A 168 -16.23 3.12 3.55
N LEU A 169 -16.94 2.03 3.87
CA LEU A 169 -18.36 2.10 4.20
C LEU A 169 -18.63 2.86 5.48
N LYS A 170 -17.79 2.77 6.52
CA LYS A 170 -17.95 3.63 7.70
C LYS A 170 -17.95 5.11 7.35
N ARG A 171 -17.05 5.53 6.45
CA ARG A 171 -17.02 6.92 5.95
C ARG A 171 -18.33 7.26 5.23
N ILE A 172 -18.81 6.39 4.35
CA ILE A 172 -20.11 6.57 3.67
C ILE A 172 -21.27 6.67 4.67
N ILE A 173 -21.32 5.80 5.67
CA ILE A 173 -22.34 5.80 6.73
C ILE A 173 -22.32 7.11 7.52
N LYS A 174 -21.12 7.61 7.83
CA LYS A 174 -20.93 8.89 8.49
C LYS A 174 -21.47 10.04 7.62
N SER A 175 -21.10 10.09 6.34
CA SER A 175 -21.61 11.07 5.38
C SER A 175 -23.13 11.03 5.23
N ILE A 176 -23.73 9.83 5.18
CA ILE A 176 -25.19 9.65 5.15
C ILE A 176 -25.83 10.20 6.44
N THR A 177 -25.25 9.88 7.60
CA THR A 177 -25.79 10.28 8.91
C THR A 177 -25.69 11.78 9.15
N GLU A 178 -24.54 12.39 8.84
CA GLU A 178 -24.29 13.82 9.04
C GLU A 178 -25.13 14.69 8.11
N ASN A 179 -25.30 14.26 6.85
CA ASN A 179 -26.14 14.96 5.87
C ASN A 179 -27.63 14.58 5.97
N LYS A 180 -28.01 13.74 6.95
CA LYS A 180 -29.39 13.27 7.18
C LYS A 180 -30.04 12.68 5.91
N ILE A 181 -29.27 11.93 5.15
CA ILE A 181 -29.71 11.32 3.89
C ILE A 181 -30.57 10.09 4.21
N ASP A 182 -31.80 10.06 3.71
CA ASP A 182 -32.64 8.87 3.77
C ASP A 182 -32.25 7.87 2.66
N ILE A 183 -31.12 7.21 2.87
CA ILE A 183 -30.52 6.31 1.86
C ILE A 183 -31.41 5.09 1.56
N HIS A 184 -32.23 4.66 2.51
CA HIS A 184 -33.07 3.47 2.38
C HIS A 184 -34.21 3.67 1.38
N THR A 185 -34.67 4.92 1.19
CA THR A 185 -35.64 5.27 0.16
C THR A 185 -35.09 5.02 -1.24
N TYR A 186 -33.78 5.21 -1.44
CA TYR A 186 -33.13 4.97 -2.73
C TYR A 186 -32.68 3.52 -2.85
N THR A 187 -31.95 2.99 -1.88
CA THR A 187 -31.38 1.64 -1.93
C THR A 187 -31.70 0.84 -0.65
N PRO A 188 -32.83 0.09 -0.64
CA PRO A 188 -33.18 -0.78 0.48
C PRO A 188 -32.15 -1.90 0.75
N MET A 189 -31.30 -2.20 -0.23
CA MET A 189 -30.24 -3.22 -0.13
C MET A 189 -28.95 -2.70 0.52
N PHE A 190 -28.88 -1.41 0.87
CA PHE A 190 -27.66 -0.82 1.44
C PHE A 190 -27.21 -1.51 2.74
N ASP A 191 -28.16 -1.89 3.61
CA ASP A 191 -27.83 -2.65 4.82
C ASP A 191 -27.18 -4.00 4.51
N ARG A 192 -27.63 -4.66 3.43
CA ARG A 192 -27.07 -5.93 2.98
C ARG A 192 -25.65 -5.75 2.46
N LEU A 193 -25.39 -4.66 1.74
CA LEU A 193 -24.04 -4.29 1.34
C LEU A 193 -23.14 -4.09 2.56
N VAL A 194 -23.56 -3.27 3.53
CA VAL A 194 -22.78 -2.99 4.75
C VAL A 194 -22.49 -4.26 5.52
N TYR A 195 -23.52 -5.07 5.80
CA TYR A 195 -23.37 -6.38 6.45
C TYR A 195 -22.37 -7.27 5.72
N ARG A 196 -22.47 -7.39 4.40
CA ARG A 196 -21.59 -8.25 3.59
C ARG A 196 -20.13 -7.82 3.69
N MET A 197 -19.84 -6.52 3.60
CA MET A 197 -18.45 -6.02 3.63
C MET A 197 -17.80 -6.13 5.00
N PHE A 198 -18.54 -5.91 6.09
CA PHE A 198 -18.04 -6.16 7.44
C PHE A 198 -17.78 -7.66 7.66
N LYS A 199 -18.68 -8.52 7.18
CA LYS A 199 -18.50 -9.98 7.27
C LYS A 199 -17.24 -10.44 6.55
N LEU A 200 -17.02 -9.96 5.32
CA LEU A 200 -15.80 -10.23 4.55
C LEU A 200 -14.54 -9.74 5.28
N THR A 201 -14.60 -8.57 5.92
CA THR A 201 -13.48 -8.03 6.71
C THR A 201 -13.11 -8.97 7.86
N TYR A 202 -14.07 -9.39 8.66
CA TYR A 202 -13.80 -10.25 9.82
C TYR A 202 -13.40 -11.67 9.42
N GLN A 203 -14.04 -12.23 8.39
CA GLN A 203 -13.64 -13.53 7.82
C GLN A 203 -12.20 -13.49 7.28
N PHE A 204 -11.81 -12.38 6.63
CA PHE A 204 -10.44 -12.19 6.19
C PHE A 204 -9.44 -12.25 7.35
N TRP A 205 -9.71 -11.54 8.46
CA TRP A 205 -8.83 -11.53 9.63
C TRP A 205 -8.79 -12.87 10.39
N LEU A 206 -9.91 -13.58 10.46
CA LEU A 206 -9.97 -14.93 11.03
C LEU A 206 -9.18 -15.96 10.21
N ALA A 207 -9.01 -15.72 8.90
CA ALA A 207 -8.15 -16.56 8.07
C ALA A 207 -6.64 -16.28 8.25
N GLN A 208 -6.26 -15.24 9.01
CA GLN A 208 -4.86 -14.91 9.31
C GLN A 208 -4.40 -15.56 10.62
N PRO A 209 -3.08 -15.70 10.86
CA PRO A 209 -2.56 -16.22 12.12
C PRO A 209 -3.05 -15.39 13.33
N ASP A 210 -3.52 -16.06 14.39
CA ASP A 210 -3.98 -15.39 15.61
C ASP A 210 -2.80 -14.78 16.39
N PRO A 211 -2.75 -13.45 16.60
CA PRO A 211 -1.67 -12.82 17.35
C PRO A 211 -1.64 -13.20 18.83
N SER A 212 -2.72 -13.74 19.39
CA SER A 212 -2.75 -14.27 20.76
C SER A 212 -1.76 -15.42 20.95
N MET A 213 -1.37 -16.09 19.86
CA MET A 213 -0.46 -17.23 19.86
C MET A 213 1.00 -16.85 19.58
N TRP A 214 1.31 -15.56 19.37
CA TRP A 214 2.65 -15.13 18.97
C TRP A 214 3.64 -14.99 20.13
N PHE A 215 3.13 -14.90 21.35
CA PHE A 215 3.95 -14.79 22.55
C PHE A 215 4.36 -16.18 23.04
N THR A 216 5.61 -16.56 22.77
CA THR A 216 6.17 -17.83 23.24
C THR A 216 6.72 -17.67 24.65
N GLU A 217 6.34 -18.59 25.54
CA GLU A 217 6.91 -18.70 26.89
C GLU A 217 8.42 -19.00 26.78
N SER A 218 9.24 -17.97 26.96
CA SER A 218 10.68 -18.13 27.18
C SER A 218 10.95 -18.26 28.67
N GLU A 219 12.11 -18.80 29.06
CA GLU A 219 12.53 -18.91 30.47
C GLU A 219 12.56 -17.56 31.23
N SER A 220 12.44 -16.43 30.52
CA SER A 220 12.43 -15.08 31.08
C SER A 220 11.03 -14.45 31.24
N GLU A 221 9.96 -15.12 30.79
CA GLU A 221 8.59 -14.61 30.87
C GLU A 221 7.95 -14.84 32.25
N THR A 222 7.39 -13.80 32.87
CA THR A 222 6.59 -13.94 34.09
C THR A 222 5.11 -14.11 33.77
N ASN A 223 4.34 -14.70 34.69
CA ASN A 223 2.88 -14.79 34.56
C ASN A 223 2.22 -13.42 34.41
N GLU A 224 2.75 -12.36 35.05
CA GLU A 224 2.21 -11.00 34.84
C GLU A 224 2.41 -10.53 33.40
N SER A 225 3.58 -10.77 32.82
CA SER A 225 3.89 -10.37 31.45
C SER A 225 3.05 -11.10 30.39
N ILE A 226 2.81 -12.39 30.59
CA ILE A 226 1.94 -13.20 29.70
C ILE A 226 0.49 -12.68 29.79
N ASN A 227 0.01 -12.37 31.00
CA ASN A 227 -1.33 -11.84 31.19
C ASN A 227 -1.47 -10.43 30.59
N ALA A 228 -0.47 -9.56 30.75
CA ALA A 228 -0.45 -8.25 30.13
C ALA A 228 -0.50 -8.35 28.60
N TYR A 229 0.34 -9.21 28.00
CA TYR A 229 0.32 -9.49 26.57
C TYR A 229 -1.07 -9.91 26.09
N ARG A 230 -1.69 -10.90 26.76
CA ARG A 230 -3.04 -11.39 26.43
C ARG A 230 -4.09 -10.28 26.50
N GLN A 231 -3.97 -9.35 27.43
CA GLN A 231 -4.88 -8.20 27.53
C GLN A 231 -4.70 -7.23 26.37
N PHE A 232 -3.46 -6.90 26.00
CA PHE A 232 -3.16 -5.99 24.89
C PHE A 232 -3.62 -6.55 23.55
N VAL A 233 -3.36 -7.83 23.29
CA VAL A 233 -3.69 -8.47 22.02
C VAL A 233 -5.16 -8.88 21.89
N ARG A 234 -5.93 -8.85 22.99
CA ARG A 234 -7.35 -9.27 23.00
C ARG A 234 -8.19 -8.67 21.87
N PRO A 235 -8.10 -7.35 21.53
CA PRO A 235 -8.87 -6.76 20.43
C PRO A 235 -8.50 -7.29 19.03
N LEU A 236 -7.40 -8.02 18.90
CA LEU A 236 -6.93 -8.64 17.64
C LEU A 236 -7.08 -10.16 17.64
N SER A 237 -7.47 -10.75 18.77
CA SER A 237 -7.62 -12.20 18.94
C SER A 237 -8.74 -12.76 18.07
N HIS A 238 -8.60 -14.03 17.65
CA HIS A 238 -9.69 -14.72 16.96
C HIS A 238 -10.95 -14.81 17.81
N GLN A 239 -10.80 -14.97 19.13
CA GLN A 239 -11.94 -14.98 20.06
C GLN A 239 -12.76 -13.69 19.98
N TYR A 240 -12.10 -12.53 19.94
CA TYR A 240 -12.80 -11.25 19.81
C TYR A 240 -13.42 -11.06 18.43
N LEU A 241 -12.72 -11.45 17.35
CA LEU A 241 -13.25 -11.39 15.99
C LEU A 241 -14.47 -12.31 15.79
N LEU A 242 -14.50 -13.47 16.43
CA LEU A 242 -15.68 -14.35 16.45
C LEU A 242 -16.86 -13.71 17.18
N ALA A 243 -16.63 -13.07 18.32
CA ALA A 243 -17.67 -12.31 19.03
C ALA A 243 -18.22 -11.16 18.16
N LEU A 244 -17.37 -10.45 17.43
CA LEU A 244 -17.81 -9.42 16.48
C LEU A 244 -18.62 -9.99 15.32
N LEU A 245 -18.31 -11.19 14.85
CA LEU A 245 -19.13 -11.89 13.85
C LEU A 245 -20.50 -12.27 14.42
N GLU A 246 -20.57 -12.74 15.67
CA GLU A 246 -21.85 -13.03 16.34
C GLU A 246 -22.70 -11.75 16.49
N GLU A 247 -22.09 -10.65 16.92
CA GLU A 247 -22.75 -9.33 16.96
C GLU A 247 -23.22 -8.87 15.58
N LEU A 248 -22.42 -9.11 14.54
CA LEU A 248 -22.77 -8.79 13.16
C LEU A 248 -23.96 -9.61 12.65
N GLU A 249 -24.08 -10.88 13.03
CA GLU A 249 -25.22 -11.72 12.66
C GLU A 249 -26.54 -11.24 13.28
N ILE A 250 -26.49 -10.58 14.45
CA ILE A 250 -27.67 -9.90 15.01
C ILE A 250 -28.13 -8.80 14.05
N LEU A 251 -27.22 -8.09 13.39
CA LEU A 251 -27.51 -7.01 12.44
C LEU A 251 -27.90 -7.50 11.03
N ASN A 252 -28.00 -8.82 10.83
CA ASN A 252 -28.27 -9.40 9.53
C ASN A 252 -29.64 -8.94 8.96
N PRO A 253 -29.66 -8.26 7.80
CA PRO A 253 -30.91 -7.75 7.22
C PRO A 253 -31.92 -8.84 6.83
N ASN A 254 -31.47 -10.10 6.65
CA ASN A 254 -32.34 -11.21 6.29
C ASN A 254 -33.13 -11.78 7.48
N THR A 255 -32.68 -11.53 8.72
CA THR A 255 -33.28 -12.11 9.93
C THR A 255 -34.14 -11.10 10.71
N GLN A 256 -33.94 -9.78 10.50
CA GLN A 256 -34.63 -8.74 11.26
C GLN A 256 -35.92 -8.21 10.59
N LYS A 257 -36.97 -8.04 11.40
CA LYS A 257 -38.29 -7.50 10.99
C LYS A 257 -38.47 -5.98 11.16
N LYS A 258 -37.57 -5.29 11.88
CA LYS A 258 -37.62 -3.82 12.11
C LYS A 258 -36.32 -3.18 11.62
N ARG A 259 -36.42 -2.20 10.72
CA ARG A 259 -35.29 -1.64 9.94
C ARG A 259 -34.73 -0.30 10.48
N GLU A 260 -35.29 0.25 11.56
CA GLU A 260 -34.96 1.64 11.93
C GLU A 260 -33.56 1.78 12.56
N ASN A 261 -32.71 2.56 11.89
CA ASN A 261 -31.41 3.09 12.34
C ASN A 261 -30.32 2.07 12.71
N LEU A 262 -30.29 0.91 12.04
CA LEU A 262 -29.26 -0.11 12.26
C LEU A 262 -27.87 0.30 11.75
N ILE A 263 -27.82 1.10 10.68
CA ILE A 263 -26.57 1.50 10.03
C ILE A 263 -25.60 2.17 11.02
N LYS A 264 -26.10 2.96 11.98
CA LYS A 264 -25.25 3.65 12.97
C LYS A 264 -24.45 2.69 13.86
N LYS A 265 -24.98 1.49 14.14
CA LYS A 265 -24.28 0.50 14.97
C LYS A 265 -22.97 0.02 14.32
N TYR A 266 -22.89 0.04 12.98
CA TYR A 266 -21.66 -0.32 12.28
C TYR A 266 -20.53 0.69 12.51
N LEU A 267 -20.82 1.93 12.93
CA LEU A 267 -19.77 2.91 13.25
C LEU A 267 -18.97 2.50 14.49
N ASP A 268 -19.59 1.77 15.43
CA ASP A 268 -18.98 1.31 16.67
C ASP A 268 -18.15 0.03 16.49
N MET A 269 -18.47 -0.80 15.49
CA MET A 269 -17.75 -2.06 15.22
C MET A 269 -16.42 -1.80 14.51
N PRO A 270 -15.28 -2.43 14.86
CA PRO A 270 -13.99 -2.08 14.26
C PRO A 270 -13.91 -2.38 12.75
N ASP A 271 -13.42 -1.42 11.95
CA ASP A 271 -13.17 -1.65 10.52
C ASP A 271 -11.77 -2.22 10.24
N TYR A 272 -11.49 -2.52 8.96
CA TYR A 272 -10.20 -3.05 8.51
C TYR A 272 -9.00 -2.23 9.00
N PHE A 273 -9.03 -0.90 8.86
CA PHE A 273 -7.90 -0.04 9.23
C PHE A 273 -7.80 0.13 10.76
N GLN A 274 -8.90 0.06 11.49
CA GLN A 274 -8.86 0.04 12.96
C GLN A 274 -8.22 -1.26 13.49
N ILE A 275 -8.56 -2.41 12.90
CA ILE A 275 -7.93 -3.70 13.24
C ILE A 275 -6.44 -3.67 12.92
N ILE A 276 -6.07 -3.21 11.70
CA ILE A 276 -4.66 -3.21 11.29
C ILE A 276 -3.81 -2.25 12.14
N ASN A 277 -4.32 -1.06 12.45
CA ASN A 277 -3.64 -0.11 13.33
C ASN A 277 -3.53 -0.63 14.77
N GLY A 278 -4.44 -1.52 15.19
CA GLY A 278 -4.36 -2.20 16.47
C GLY A 278 -3.05 -2.96 16.69
N TYR A 279 -2.41 -3.49 15.64
CA TYR A 279 -1.09 -4.14 15.78
C TYR A 279 -0.01 -3.15 16.25
N LEU A 280 0.02 -1.93 15.70
CA LEU A 280 0.97 -0.90 16.14
C LEU A 280 0.64 -0.40 17.55
N LEU A 281 -0.65 -0.35 17.91
CA LEU A 281 -1.07 -0.03 19.28
C LEU A 281 -0.62 -1.09 20.29
N VAL A 282 -0.72 -2.38 19.94
CA VAL A 282 -0.19 -3.47 20.79
C VAL A 282 1.32 -3.33 20.97
N ALA A 283 2.06 -3.03 19.89
CA ALA A 283 3.49 -2.80 19.96
C ALA A 283 3.85 -1.64 20.93
N ASP A 284 3.12 -0.52 20.86
CA ASP A 284 3.27 0.62 21.77
C ASP A 284 2.90 0.29 23.23
N GLN A 285 1.84 -0.50 23.44
CA GLN A 285 1.43 -0.96 24.77
C GLN A 285 2.46 -1.90 25.41
N LEU A 286 3.08 -2.78 24.63
CA LEU A 286 4.16 -3.65 25.09
C LEU A 286 5.36 -2.83 25.58
N GLU A 287 5.70 -1.75 24.88
CA GLU A 287 6.77 -0.85 25.27
C GLU A 287 6.47 -0.10 26.57
N LYS A 288 5.23 0.37 26.75
CA LYS A 288 4.82 1.19 27.90
C LYS A 288 4.45 0.38 29.15
N SER A 289 4.30 -0.94 29.02
CA SER A 289 3.79 -1.79 30.09
C SER A 289 4.85 -2.04 31.18
N PRO A 290 4.52 -1.81 32.46
CA PRO A 290 5.42 -2.15 33.57
C PRO A 290 5.67 -3.66 33.68
N ALA A 291 4.78 -4.50 33.16
CA ALA A 291 4.94 -5.96 33.19
C ALA A 291 6.10 -6.45 32.30
N HIS A 292 6.60 -5.60 31.39
CA HIS A 292 7.77 -5.89 30.56
C HIS A 292 8.99 -5.05 30.94
N GLN A 293 9.02 -4.47 32.15
CA GLN A 293 10.12 -3.59 32.58
C GLN A 293 11.50 -4.27 32.42
N GLY A 294 12.41 -3.58 31.74
CA GLY A 294 13.77 -4.04 31.45
C GLY A 294 13.91 -4.91 30.19
N ARG A 295 12.80 -5.21 29.51
CA ARG A 295 12.76 -5.97 28.24
C ARG A 295 11.63 -5.51 27.32
N GLN A 296 11.11 -4.31 27.55
CA GLN A 296 9.93 -3.80 26.87
C GLN A 296 10.17 -3.64 25.36
N HIS A 297 11.38 -3.24 24.96
CA HIS A 297 11.70 -3.08 23.54
C HIS A 297 11.95 -4.44 22.87
N LEU A 298 12.39 -5.45 23.62
CA LEU A 298 12.47 -6.83 23.12
C LEU A 298 11.10 -7.45 22.87
N ALA A 299 10.16 -7.25 23.79
CA ALA A 299 8.77 -7.69 23.62
C ALA A 299 8.15 -7.02 22.39
N LYS A 300 8.32 -5.69 22.27
CA LYS A 300 7.88 -4.91 21.09
C LYS A 300 8.50 -5.42 19.80
N LEU A 301 9.82 -5.59 19.73
CA LEU A 301 10.51 -6.07 18.53
C LEU A 301 10.05 -7.47 18.12
N SER A 302 9.90 -8.37 19.09
CA SER A 302 9.44 -9.74 18.83
C SER A 302 8.05 -9.75 18.21
N PHE A 303 7.15 -8.91 18.71
CA PHE A 303 5.80 -8.74 18.17
C PHE A 303 5.81 -8.11 16.75
N LEU A 304 6.62 -7.07 16.54
CA LEU A 304 6.74 -6.41 15.24
C LEU A 304 7.36 -7.31 14.18
N PHE A 305 8.33 -8.16 14.53
CA PHE A 305 8.86 -9.17 13.60
C PHE A 305 7.80 -10.18 13.19
N LYS A 306 6.95 -10.64 14.12
CA LYS A 306 5.81 -11.50 13.78
C LYS A 306 4.79 -10.80 12.89
N THR A 307 4.52 -9.52 13.15
CA THR A 307 3.65 -8.68 12.31
C THR A 307 4.15 -8.62 10.86
N MET A 308 5.45 -8.44 10.68
CA MET A 308 6.06 -8.40 9.35
C MET A 308 6.10 -9.76 8.65
N ASP A 309 6.16 -10.87 9.40
CA ASP A 309 6.13 -12.23 8.85
C ASP A 309 4.76 -12.59 8.24
N VAL A 310 3.72 -11.81 8.54
CA VAL A 310 2.35 -12.04 8.05
C VAL A 310 2.10 -11.19 6.77
N PRO A 311 1.97 -11.80 5.57
CA PRO A 311 1.85 -11.04 4.32
C PRO A 311 0.58 -10.20 4.21
N SER A 312 -0.50 -10.59 4.88
CA SER A 312 -1.77 -9.86 4.93
C SER A 312 -1.69 -8.53 5.69
N LEU A 313 -0.63 -8.31 6.47
CA LEU A 313 -0.34 -7.07 7.20
C LEU A 313 0.54 -6.10 6.40
N ALA A 314 0.73 -6.31 5.09
CA ALA A 314 1.56 -5.49 4.22
C ALA A 314 1.29 -3.97 4.36
N ASP A 315 0.02 -3.57 4.50
CA ASP A 315 -0.35 -2.15 4.61
C ASP A 315 0.28 -1.44 5.84
N ILE A 316 0.67 -2.18 6.90
CA ILE A 316 1.37 -1.62 8.09
C ILE A 316 2.86 -1.95 8.13
N HIS A 317 3.39 -2.73 7.18
CA HIS A 317 4.81 -3.14 7.19
C HIS A 317 5.77 -1.94 7.17
N ALA A 318 5.45 -0.89 6.40
CA ALA A 318 6.22 0.36 6.40
C ALA A 318 6.26 1.03 7.79
N GLY A 319 5.14 0.99 8.52
CA GLY A 319 5.03 1.53 9.88
C GLY A 319 5.77 0.67 10.89
N ALA A 320 5.56 -0.65 10.84
CA ALA A 320 6.24 -1.62 11.69
C ALA A 320 7.76 -1.56 11.53
N LEU A 321 8.27 -1.41 10.31
CA LEU A 321 9.72 -1.29 10.05
C LEU A 321 10.32 0.00 10.66
N ARG A 322 9.58 1.11 10.63
CA ARG A 322 9.98 2.35 11.31
C ARG A 322 10.05 2.16 12.82
N GLU A 323 9.04 1.52 13.40
CA GLU A 323 9.03 1.21 14.84
C GLU A 323 10.14 0.23 15.23
N ILE A 324 10.44 -0.76 14.40
CA ILE A 324 11.59 -1.66 14.57
C ILE A 324 12.88 -0.83 14.66
N ASN A 325 13.14 0.05 13.68
CA ASN A 325 14.35 0.86 13.67
C ASN A 325 14.48 1.73 14.94
N HIS A 326 13.37 2.28 15.43
CA HIS A 326 13.36 3.06 16.67
C HIS A 326 13.70 2.20 17.89
N SER A 327 13.15 0.99 17.99
CA SER A 327 13.37 0.08 19.11
C SER A 327 14.73 -0.61 19.10
N LEU A 328 15.39 -0.76 17.94
CA LEU A 328 16.71 -1.40 17.84
C LEU A 328 17.74 -0.78 18.80
N LYS A 329 17.84 0.55 18.81
CA LYS A 329 18.78 1.28 19.67
C LYS A 329 18.63 0.90 21.15
N MET A 330 17.38 0.82 21.61
CA MET A 330 17.09 0.56 23.02
C MET A 330 17.35 -0.91 23.39
N VAL A 331 17.08 -1.85 22.47
CA VAL A 331 17.32 -3.29 22.73
C VAL A 331 18.81 -3.59 22.94
N PHE A 332 19.71 -2.94 22.22
CA PHE A 332 21.15 -3.10 22.46
C PHE A 332 21.60 -2.63 23.86
N GLN A 333 20.79 -1.82 24.55
CA GLN A 333 21.03 -1.39 25.92
C GLN A 333 20.40 -2.35 26.97
N GLU A 334 19.27 -2.98 26.63
CA GLU A 334 18.55 -3.90 27.51
C GLU A 334 19.09 -5.34 27.48
N GLU A 335 19.56 -5.80 26.32
CA GLU A 335 19.96 -7.19 26.12
C GLU A 335 21.30 -7.49 26.80
N LYS A 336 21.40 -8.67 27.43
CA LYS A 336 22.68 -9.15 27.99
C LYS A 336 23.70 -9.32 26.86
N LYS A 337 24.94 -8.88 27.09
CA LYS A 337 26.05 -8.93 26.11
C LYS A 337 26.25 -10.30 25.44
N GLY A 338 25.91 -11.41 26.11
CA GLY A 338 26.01 -12.77 25.55
C GLY A 338 25.00 -13.09 24.44
N ASN A 339 23.82 -12.47 24.44
CA ASN A 339 22.73 -12.78 23.51
C ASN A 339 22.73 -11.88 22.26
N LEU A 340 23.50 -10.79 22.27
CA LEU A 340 23.57 -9.83 21.16
C LEU A 340 23.94 -10.47 19.82
N SER A 341 24.74 -11.54 19.84
CA SER A 341 25.13 -12.27 18.63
C SER A 341 23.94 -12.96 17.95
N GLU A 342 23.06 -13.59 18.74
CA GLU A 342 21.85 -14.22 18.22
C GLU A 342 20.84 -13.15 17.77
N PHE A 343 20.76 -12.05 18.51
CA PHE A 343 19.91 -10.92 18.15
C PHE A 343 20.29 -10.31 16.79
N VAL A 344 21.58 -10.06 16.54
CA VAL A 344 22.06 -9.58 15.23
C VAL A 344 21.66 -10.54 14.10
N ARG A 345 21.82 -11.85 14.30
CA ARG A 345 21.39 -12.85 13.31
C ARG A 345 19.88 -12.82 13.06
N LYS A 346 19.07 -12.65 14.11
CA LYS A 346 17.61 -12.51 13.98
C LYS A 346 17.23 -11.27 13.16
N ILE A 347 17.88 -10.12 13.41
CA ILE A 347 17.67 -8.89 12.62
C ILE A 347 17.97 -9.14 11.14
N PHE A 348 19.13 -9.73 10.81
CA PHE A 348 19.48 -9.97 9.41
C PHE A 348 18.61 -11.05 8.76
N GLY A 349 18.24 -12.09 9.49
CA GLY A 349 17.26 -13.08 9.04
C GLY A 349 15.93 -12.42 8.67
N PHE A 350 15.50 -11.45 9.48
CA PHE A 350 14.33 -10.63 9.22
C PHE A 350 14.51 -9.72 7.98
N LEU A 351 15.56 -8.92 7.93
CA LEU A 351 15.82 -8.00 6.81
C LEU A 351 15.95 -8.73 5.46
N LYS A 352 16.49 -9.96 5.46
CA LYS A 352 16.57 -10.80 4.26
C LYS A 352 15.19 -11.13 3.70
N LYS A 353 14.16 -11.30 4.55
CA LYS A 353 12.77 -11.54 4.11
C LYS A 353 12.14 -10.30 3.48
N SER A 354 12.44 -9.09 3.98
CA SER A 354 11.92 -7.83 3.43
C SER A 354 12.72 -7.30 2.23
N LYS A 355 13.84 -7.93 1.86
CA LYS A 355 14.75 -7.47 0.80
C LYS A 355 14.09 -7.35 -0.59
N SER A 356 13.09 -8.18 -0.90
CA SER A 356 12.40 -8.17 -2.20
C SER A 356 11.46 -6.96 -2.39
N GLN A 357 11.10 -6.28 -1.30
CA GLN A 357 10.20 -5.12 -1.33
C GLN A 357 11.02 -3.83 -1.50
N ARG A 358 11.09 -3.33 -2.73
CA ARG A 358 11.92 -2.16 -3.09
C ARG A 358 11.57 -0.92 -2.27
N GLU A 359 10.30 -0.74 -1.95
CA GLU A 359 9.77 0.35 -1.11
C GLU A 359 10.39 0.41 0.30
N PHE A 360 10.87 -0.72 0.83
CA PHE A 360 11.52 -0.79 2.14
C PHE A 360 13.04 -0.69 2.09
N SER A 361 13.63 -0.47 0.92
CA SER A 361 15.10 -0.44 0.78
C SER A 361 15.76 0.61 1.67
N VAL A 362 15.22 1.83 1.72
CA VAL A 362 15.74 2.91 2.58
C VAL A 362 15.72 2.46 4.04
N ALA A 363 14.54 2.09 4.54
CA ALA A 363 14.35 1.69 5.93
C ALA A 363 15.16 0.44 6.32
N ASN A 364 15.35 -0.51 5.39
CA ASN A 364 16.22 -1.67 5.61
C ASN A 364 17.68 -1.24 5.80
N PHE A 365 18.22 -0.36 4.96
CA PHE A 365 19.60 0.14 5.13
C PHE A 365 19.75 1.05 6.34
N ASP A 366 18.72 1.80 6.71
CA ASP A 366 18.71 2.56 7.96
C ASP A 366 18.80 1.61 9.17
N CYS A 367 17.98 0.55 9.19
CA CYS A 367 18.06 -0.51 10.21
C CYS A 367 19.45 -1.15 10.29
N ILE A 368 20.06 -1.48 9.13
CA ILE A 368 21.43 -2.04 9.06
C ILE A 368 22.44 -1.06 9.66
N THR A 369 22.34 0.22 9.31
CA THR A 369 23.26 1.26 9.75
C THR A 369 23.11 1.55 11.25
N THR A 370 21.88 1.59 11.77
CA THR A 370 21.59 1.67 13.20
C THR A 370 22.18 0.46 13.94
N THR A 371 21.95 -0.76 13.42
CA THR A 371 22.51 -1.99 14.00
C THR A 371 24.04 -1.95 14.04
N ALA A 372 24.69 -1.48 12.97
CA ALA A 372 26.15 -1.29 12.94
C ALA A 372 26.63 -0.36 14.05
N LYS A 373 26.00 0.82 14.19
CA LYS A 373 26.36 1.82 15.21
C LYS A 373 26.34 1.21 16.61
N GLU A 374 25.26 0.50 16.93
CA GLU A 374 25.12 -0.13 18.24
C GLU A 374 26.10 -1.30 18.43
N VAL A 375 26.31 -2.15 17.42
CA VAL A 375 27.29 -3.25 17.48
C VAL A 375 28.72 -2.73 17.71
N PHE A 376 29.16 -1.69 16.99
CA PHE A 376 30.51 -1.16 17.15
C PHE A 376 30.70 -0.41 18.48
N ALA A 377 29.63 0.14 19.05
CA ALA A 377 29.63 0.78 20.36
C ALA A 377 29.84 -0.22 21.51
N GLN A 378 29.50 -1.50 21.32
CA GLN A 378 29.77 -2.56 22.32
C GLN A 378 31.26 -2.91 22.45
N GLU A 379 32.11 -2.40 21.55
CA GLU A 379 33.56 -2.65 21.49
C GLU A 379 33.96 -4.13 21.48
N ASN A 380 33.07 -5.00 21.01
CA ASN A 380 33.30 -6.44 20.93
C ASN A 380 33.62 -6.84 19.48
N HIS A 381 34.87 -7.23 19.23
CA HIS A 381 35.33 -7.62 17.89
C HIS A 381 34.58 -8.85 17.34
N SER A 382 34.27 -9.84 18.18
CA SER A 382 33.53 -11.04 17.75
C SER A 382 32.11 -10.70 17.29
N LEU A 383 31.44 -9.80 18.01
CA LEU A 383 30.11 -9.31 17.61
C LEU A 383 30.18 -8.50 16.31
N ALA A 384 31.21 -7.67 16.14
CA ALA A 384 31.46 -6.94 14.90
C ALA A 384 31.71 -7.88 13.71
N ASP A 385 32.49 -8.95 13.89
CA ASP A 385 32.73 -9.94 12.83
C ASP A 385 31.42 -10.63 12.40
N ILE A 386 30.59 -11.04 13.37
CA ILE A 386 29.26 -11.63 13.08
C ILE A 386 28.38 -10.65 12.30
N PHE A 387 28.35 -9.38 12.71
CA PHE A 387 27.61 -8.35 11.97
C PHE A 387 28.10 -8.21 10.53
N ILE A 388 29.43 -8.17 10.33
CA ILE A 388 30.02 -8.04 8.99
C ILE A 388 29.73 -9.27 8.13
N ASP A 389 29.76 -10.47 8.70
CA ASP A 389 29.36 -11.70 8.01
C ASP A 389 27.90 -11.63 7.55
N GLU A 390 27.01 -11.23 8.44
CA GLU A 390 25.59 -11.12 8.11
C GLU A 390 25.30 -10.01 7.10
N LEU A 391 26.02 -8.88 7.15
CA LEU A 391 25.91 -7.80 6.17
C LEU A 391 26.38 -8.23 4.77
N ILE A 392 27.51 -8.94 4.68
CA ILE A 392 28.00 -9.48 3.41
C ILE A 392 27.00 -10.53 2.88
N ALA A 393 26.47 -11.39 3.74
CA ALA A 393 25.46 -12.39 3.38
C ALA A 393 24.10 -11.78 2.99
N TYR A 394 23.72 -10.63 3.57
CA TYR A 394 22.56 -9.85 3.15
C TYR A 394 22.69 -9.42 1.68
N GLY A 395 23.92 -9.09 1.26
CA GLY A 395 24.29 -8.89 -0.13
C GLY A 395 24.21 -7.44 -0.62
N PHE A 396 24.80 -7.22 -1.78
CA PHE A 396 24.94 -5.90 -2.41
C PHE A 396 23.79 -5.62 -3.39
N GLN A 397 23.36 -4.36 -3.48
CA GLN A 397 22.32 -3.90 -4.42
C GLN A 397 22.98 -3.29 -5.66
N TYR A 398 22.66 -3.83 -6.84
CA TYR A 398 23.24 -3.37 -8.11
C TYR A 398 22.35 -2.31 -8.79
N PRO A 399 22.90 -1.49 -9.70
CA PRO A 399 22.13 -0.49 -10.44
C PRO A 399 20.94 -1.07 -11.22
N GLU A 400 21.03 -2.31 -11.73
CA GLU A 400 19.95 -2.99 -12.48
C GLU A 400 19.27 -2.08 -13.52
N ILE A 401 20.04 -1.58 -14.50
CA ILE A 401 19.51 -0.67 -15.52
C ILE A 401 18.50 -1.42 -16.41
N LYS A 402 17.24 -0.98 -16.42
CA LYS A 402 16.10 -1.64 -17.12
C LYS A 402 15.57 -0.87 -18.33
N GLY A 403 16.20 0.23 -18.73
CA GLY A 403 15.76 1.07 -19.87
C GLY A 403 15.37 2.48 -19.43
N SER A 404 14.44 3.13 -20.14
CA SER A 404 13.95 4.49 -19.83
C SER A 404 12.44 4.54 -19.57
N THR A 405 11.98 5.61 -18.91
CA THR A 405 10.57 6.00 -18.81
C THR A 405 10.10 6.68 -20.10
N GLU A 406 8.80 6.95 -20.21
CA GLU A 406 8.22 7.76 -21.30
C GLU A 406 8.77 9.19 -21.31
N GLU A 407 9.14 9.72 -20.15
CA GLU A 407 9.84 10.99 -19.97
C GLU A 407 11.36 10.90 -20.21
N TRP A 408 11.84 9.82 -20.84
CA TRP A 408 13.26 9.58 -21.14
C TRP A 408 14.19 9.50 -19.90
N GLN A 409 13.66 9.25 -18.71
CA GLN A 409 14.47 9.05 -17.51
C GLN A 409 14.94 7.61 -17.40
N ILE A 410 16.21 7.38 -17.05
CA ILE A 410 16.77 6.03 -16.90
C ILE A 410 16.13 5.31 -15.70
N LYS A 411 15.56 4.13 -15.95
CA LYS A 411 15.04 3.21 -14.92
C LYS A 411 16.21 2.45 -14.31
N VAL A 412 16.62 2.88 -13.12
CA VAL A 412 17.70 2.30 -12.30
C VAL A 412 17.15 1.93 -10.92
N ASN A 413 17.72 0.91 -10.28
CA ASN A 413 17.43 0.57 -8.88
C ASN A 413 17.92 1.70 -7.95
N PRO A 414 17.05 2.51 -7.33
CA PRO A 414 17.52 3.61 -6.48
C PRO A 414 18.24 3.12 -5.21
N ALA A 415 18.02 1.88 -4.79
CA ALA A 415 18.62 1.31 -3.57
C ALA A 415 20.14 1.10 -3.68
N HIS A 416 20.71 1.05 -4.88
CA HIS A 416 22.13 0.77 -5.05
C HIS A 416 23.03 1.88 -4.47
N ILE A 417 22.66 3.16 -4.64
CA ILE A 417 23.39 4.29 -4.04
C ILE A 417 23.24 4.28 -2.51
N ILE A 418 22.04 3.99 -2.00
CA ILE A 418 21.78 3.89 -0.56
C ILE A 418 22.64 2.77 0.06
N ASN A 419 22.73 1.61 -0.60
CA ASN A 419 23.60 0.52 -0.17
C ASN A 419 25.06 0.97 -0.08
N ILE A 420 25.60 1.59 -1.15
CA ILE A 420 26.98 2.07 -1.18
C ILE A 420 27.24 3.05 -0.04
N ARG A 421 26.35 4.03 0.16
CA ARG A 421 26.47 5.03 1.23
C ARG A 421 26.46 4.36 2.61
N SER A 422 25.52 3.45 2.85
CA SER A 422 25.43 2.70 4.11
C SER A 422 26.70 1.87 4.36
N TRP A 423 27.20 1.13 3.37
CA TRP A 423 28.43 0.34 3.53
C TRP A 423 29.64 1.22 3.79
N LEU A 424 29.77 2.36 3.10
CA LEU A 424 30.85 3.32 3.33
C LEU A 424 30.77 3.95 4.73
N GLU A 425 29.58 4.31 5.20
CA GLU A 425 29.37 4.82 6.56
C GLU A 425 29.82 3.80 7.60
N ILE A 426 29.37 2.54 7.47
CA ILE A 426 29.73 1.41 8.34
C ILE A 426 31.23 1.16 8.33
N ILE A 427 31.87 1.17 7.16
CA ILE A 427 33.32 1.05 7.02
C ILE A 427 34.02 2.19 7.77
N GLY A 428 33.52 3.41 7.61
CA GLY A 428 34.06 4.63 8.22
C GLY A 428 34.05 4.62 9.74
N MET A 429 33.13 3.88 10.38
CA MET A 429 33.04 3.78 11.84
C MET A 429 34.30 3.15 12.46
N LYS A 430 34.74 1.99 11.95
CA LYS A 430 35.96 1.29 12.40
C LYS A 430 36.68 0.58 11.22
N PRO A 431 37.45 1.30 10.37
CA PRO A 431 38.05 0.74 9.15
C PRO A 431 38.93 -0.49 9.35
N ARG A 432 39.61 -0.59 10.50
CA ARG A 432 40.48 -1.73 10.84
C ARG A 432 39.69 -3.03 11.02
N TRP A 433 38.45 -2.96 11.49
CA TRP A 433 37.58 -4.11 11.77
C TRP A 433 36.75 -4.50 10.53
N THR A 434 36.63 -3.60 9.54
CA THR A 434 35.76 -3.78 8.38
C THR A 434 36.49 -4.17 7.09
N LYS A 435 37.73 -4.68 7.18
CA LYS A 435 38.57 -5.06 6.01
C LYS A 435 37.86 -6.00 5.03
N ARG A 436 37.08 -6.95 5.54
CA ARG A 436 36.29 -7.89 4.73
C ARG A 436 35.18 -7.19 3.97
N LEU A 437 34.49 -6.24 4.63
CA LEU A 437 33.45 -5.42 4.01
C LEU A 437 34.03 -4.48 2.93
N ILE A 438 35.20 -3.87 3.18
CA ILE A 438 35.93 -3.07 2.16
C ILE A 438 36.21 -3.92 0.92
N SER A 439 36.73 -5.14 1.12
CA SER A 439 37.05 -6.06 0.02
C SER A 439 35.80 -6.45 -0.76
N ALA A 440 34.71 -6.78 -0.05
CA ALA A 440 33.42 -7.08 -0.65
C ALA A 440 32.87 -5.89 -1.44
N LEU A 441 32.95 -4.66 -0.91
CA LEU A 441 32.51 -3.45 -1.60
C LEU A 441 33.28 -3.26 -2.91
N ILE A 442 34.61 -3.34 -2.88
CA ILE A 442 35.45 -3.18 -4.08
C ILE A 442 35.09 -4.21 -5.15
N ILE A 443 34.89 -5.48 -4.76
CA ILE A 443 34.51 -6.55 -5.69
C ILE A 443 33.15 -6.25 -6.32
N ASN A 444 32.13 -5.94 -5.51
CA ASN A 444 30.77 -5.65 -6.02
C ASN A 444 30.76 -4.43 -6.95
N LEU A 445 31.48 -3.35 -6.60
CA LEU A 445 31.59 -2.17 -7.43
C LEU A 445 32.29 -2.45 -8.77
N LYS A 446 33.34 -3.29 -8.77
CA LYS A 446 34.03 -3.70 -10.00
C LYS A 446 33.15 -4.56 -10.91
N MET A 447 32.35 -5.46 -10.33
CA MET A 447 31.50 -6.37 -11.12
C MET A 447 30.23 -5.67 -11.65
N GLY A 448 29.61 -4.82 -10.83
CA GLY A 448 28.29 -4.26 -11.12
C GLY A 448 28.26 -2.81 -11.58
N GLY A 449 29.37 -2.09 -11.44
CA GLY A 449 29.43 -0.65 -11.72
C GLY A 449 28.58 0.18 -10.75
N ILE A 450 28.48 1.48 -11.04
CA ILE A 450 27.68 2.46 -10.29
C ILE A 450 26.98 3.34 -11.31
N PHE A 451 25.72 3.72 -11.03
CA PHE A 451 25.00 4.72 -11.80
C PHE A 451 24.66 5.90 -10.89
N VAL A 452 25.30 7.04 -11.13
CA VAL A 452 25.12 8.25 -10.30
C VAL A 452 24.44 9.33 -11.13
N ARG A 453 23.34 9.88 -10.63
CA ARG A 453 22.72 11.10 -11.19
C ARG A 453 23.32 12.34 -10.54
N ASP A 454 23.17 13.48 -11.19
CA ASP A 454 23.63 14.77 -10.63
C ASP A 454 23.01 15.05 -9.25
N THR A 455 21.75 14.65 -9.04
CA THR A 455 21.06 14.77 -7.74
C THR A 455 21.60 13.84 -6.66
N ASP A 456 22.29 12.76 -7.04
CA ASP A 456 22.86 11.78 -6.10
C ASP A 456 24.23 12.24 -5.55
N LEU A 457 24.77 13.36 -6.04
CA LEU A 457 26.04 13.97 -5.58
C LEU A 457 25.82 15.14 -4.61
N ILE A 458 24.58 15.55 -4.41
CA ILE A 458 24.14 16.51 -3.38
C ILE A 458 23.91 15.73 -2.08
#